data_AF-A0A4Y8CIL1-F1
#
_entry.id   AF-A0A4Y8CIL1-F1
#
_cell.length_a   1.000
_cell.length_b   1.000
_cell.length_c   1.000
_cell.angle_alpha   90.00
_cell.angle_beta   90.00
_cell.angle_gamma   90.00
#
_symmetry.space_group_name_H-M   'P 1'
#
loop_
_entity.id
_entity.type
_entity.pdbx_description
1 polymer ?
#
loop_
_entity_poly.entity_id
_entity_poly.type
_entity_poly.pdbx_seq_one_letter_code
_entity_poly.pdbx_strand_id
1 'polypeptide(L)' 'MHFAWGQRVELVAVLAALFKEWRVEVVPENGETGKQARERAWKSSLVVDHERHMLHETVDPESVGLRWVRS' A
#
# COMPACT_ATOMS: atom_id res chain seq x y z
N MET A 1 24.04 -7.83 -23.94
CA MET A 1 22.87 -7.14 -23.36
C MET A 1 22.64 -7.71 -21.96
N HIS A 2 23.21 -7.09 -20.91
CA HIS A 2 23.23 -7.66 -19.55
C HIS A 2 23.23 -6.52 -18.50
N PHE A 3 22.37 -5.51 -18.66
CA PHE A 3 22.34 -4.32 -17.78
C PHE A 3 20.99 -4.08 -17.09
N ALA A 4 19.93 -4.81 -17.44
CA ALA A 4 18.57 -4.53 -16.95
C ALA A 4 18.17 -5.25 -15.65
N TRP A 5 18.97 -6.20 -15.16
CA TRP A 5 18.65 -6.99 -13.97
C TRP A 5 19.21 -6.40 -12.66
N GLY A 6 20.41 -5.82 -12.67
CA GLY A 6 21.04 -5.24 -11.47
C GLY A 6 20.32 -4.01 -10.92
N GLN A 7 19.90 -3.09 -11.80
CA GLN A 7 19.18 -1.87 -11.39
C GLN A 7 17.83 -2.15 -10.71
N ARG A 8 17.18 -3.27 -11.05
CA ARG A 8 15.92 -3.68 -10.41
C ARG A 8 16.15 -4.12 -8.97
N VAL A 9 17.25 -4.83 -8.71
CA VAL A 9 17.61 -5.31 -7.36
C VAL A 9 17.99 -4.14 -6.45
N GLU A 10 18.77 -3.20 -6.95
CA GLU A 10 19.15 -2.00 -6.19
C GLU A 10 17.95 -1.14 -5.82
N LEU A 11 17.04 -0.89 -6.77
CA LEU A 11 15.81 -0.14 -6.50
C LEU A 11 14.95 -0.85 -5.43
N VAL A 12 14.77 -2.16 -5.55
CA VAL A 12 14.01 -2.95 -4.57
C VAL A 12 14.68 -2.91 -3.18
N ALA A 13 16.01 -3.00 -3.11
CA ALA A 13 16.75 -2.92 -1.86
C ALA A 13 16.61 -1.53 -1.19
N VAL A 14 16.68 -0.46 -1.98
CA VAL A 14 16.48 0.92 -1.49
C VAL A 14 15.06 1.12 -0.98
N LEU A 15 14.04 0.66 -1.71
CA LEU A 15 12.65 0.72 -1.28
C LEU A 15 12.43 -0.11 0.01
N ALA A 16 12.97 -1.33 0.06
CA ALA A 16 12.89 -2.16 1.25
C ALA A 16 13.54 -1.49 2.47
N ALA A 17 14.70 -0.85 2.28
CA ALA A 17 15.38 -0.13 3.36
C ALA A 17 14.61 1.12 3.81
N LEU A 18 14.02 1.89 2.88
CA LEU A 18 13.21 3.07 3.17
C LEU A 18 11.94 2.73 3.95
N PHE A 19 11.27 1.64 3.57
CA PHE A 19 10.00 1.24 4.16
C PHE A 19 10.14 0.18 5.27
N LYS A 20 11.36 -0.23 5.65
CA LYS A 20 11.57 -1.28 6.67
C LYS A 20 10.93 -0.97 8.03
N GLU A 21 10.83 0.32 8.36
CA GLU A 21 10.26 0.82 9.62
C GLU A 21 8.78 1.22 9.47
N TRP A 22 8.19 1.05 8.28
CA TRP A 22 6.85 1.50 7.98
C TRP A 22 5.96 0.32 7.62
N ARG A 23 4.74 0.33 8.15
CA ARG A 23 3.70 -0.65 7.84
C ARG A 23 2.42 0.08 7.53
N VAL A 24 1.58 -0.54 6.70
CA VAL A 24 0.23 -0.07 6.44
C VAL A 24 -0.72 -0.89 7.29
N GLU A 25 -1.54 -0.21 8.09
CA GLU A 25 -2.65 -0.80 8.82
C GLU A 25 -3.98 -0.41 8.19
N VAL A 26 -4.96 -1.33 8.29
CA VAL A 26 -6.34 -1.05 7.91
C VAL A 26 -7.06 -0.46 9.12
N VAL A 27 -7.66 0.72 8.94
CA VAL A 27 -8.39 1.41 10.00
C VAL A 27 -9.89 1.09 9.85
N PRO A 28 -10.53 0.51 10.89
CA PRO A 28 -11.97 0.30 10.88
C PRO A 28 -12.72 1.62 10.88
N GLU A 29 -13.78 1.70 10.08
CA GLU A 29 -14.68 2.85 10.03
C GLU A 29 -16.06 2.47 10.54
N ASN A 30 -16.84 3.42 11.06
CA ASN A 30 -18.27 3.24 11.38
C ASN A 30 -18.62 2.02 12.27
N GLY A 31 -17.73 1.64 13.19
CA GLY A 31 -17.94 0.49 14.08
C GLY A 31 -17.69 -0.88 13.43
N GLU A 32 -17.02 -0.91 12.26
CA GLU A 32 -16.60 -2.15 11.61
C GLU A 32 -15.75 -3.03 12.52
N THR A 33 -15.93 -4.34 12.39
CA THR A 33 -14.94 -5.30 12.85
C THR A 33 -13.70 -5.26 11.96
N GLY A 34 -12.53 -5.63 12.50
CA GLY A 34 -11.29 -5.65 11.70
C GLY A 34 -11.37 -6.53 10.44
N LYS A 35 -12.25 -7.54 10.42
CA LYS A 35 -12.51 -8.37 9.24
C LYS A 35 -13.26 -7.58 8.15
N GLN A 36 -14.31 -6.85 8.53
CA GLN A 36 -15.09 -6.02 7.60
C GLN A 36 -14.24 -4.90 7.02
N ALA A 37 -13.44 -4.24 7.85
CA ALA A 37 -12.50 -3.21 7.42
C ALA A 37 -11.50 -3.76 6.38
N ARG A 38 -10.97 -4.97 6.62
CA ARG A 38 -10.06 -5.64 5.67
C ARG A 38 -10.73 -6.02 4.35
N GLU A 39 -11.97 -6.51 4.40
CA GLU A 39 -12.74 -6.83 3.20
C GLU A 39 -13.08 -5.59 2.37
N ARG A 40 -13.37 -4.46 3.04
CA ARG A 40 -13.56 -3.16 2.38
C ARG A 40 -12.27 -2.69 1.70
N ALA A 41 -11.16 -2.67 2.43
CA ALA A 41 -9.86 -2.28 1.88
C ALA A 41 -9.43 -3.16 0.69
N TRP A 42 -9.74 -4.45 0.73
CA TRP A 42 -9.50 -5.35 -0.41
C TRP A 42 -10.39 -5.02 -1.61
N LYS A 43 -11.69 -4.76 -1.39
CA LYS A 43 -12.62 -4.39 -2.46
C LYS A 43 -12.28 -3.04 -3.08
N SER A 44 -11.92 -2.04 -2.28
CA SER A 44 -11.50 -0.73 -2.80
C SER A 44 -10.24 -0.87 -3.65
N SER A 45 -9.22 -1.60 -3.17
CA SER A 45 -7.99 -1.85 -3.93
C SER A 45 -8.22 -2.55 -5.29
N LEU A 46 -9.31 -3.31 -5.46
CA LEU A 46 -9.65 -3.97 -6.73
C LEU A 46 -10.39 -3.06 -7.72
N VAL A 47 -11.16 -2.09 -7.24
CA VAL A 47 -11.86 -1.11 -8.10
C VAL A 47 -10.86 -0.13 -8.73
N VAL A 48 -9.75 0.13 -8.03
CA VAL A 48 -8.70 1.09 -8.36
C VAL A 48 -7.82 0.67 -9.55
N ASP A 49 -7.81 -0.63 -9.89
CA ASP A 49 -7.00 -1.18 -10.98
C ASP A 49 -7.49 -0.75 -12.38
N HIS A 50 -8.73 -0.27 -12.52
CA HIS A 50 -9.26 0.16 -13.82
C HIS A 50 -8.92 1.62 -14.19
N GLU A 51 -8.57 2.49 -13.23
CA GLU A 51 -8.39 3.94 -13.48
C GLU A 51 -7.00 4.51 -13.13
N ARG A 52 -5.99 3.67 -12.86
CA ARG A 52 -4.62 4.10 -12.49
C ARG A 52 -4.51 4.92 -11.19
N HIS A 53 -5.47 4.81 -10.27
CA HIS A 53 -5.46 5.58 -9.01
C HIS A 53 -4.56 5.02 -7.90
N MET A 54 -3.93 3.84 -8.09
CA MET A 54 -3.08 3.21 -7.04
C MET A 54 -1.98 4.12 -6.47
N LEU A 55 -1.39 5.00 -7.30
CA LEU A 55 -0.35 5.92 -6.84
C LEU A 55 -0.90 7.02 -5.93
N HIS A 56 -2.12 7.51 -6.18
CA HIS A 56 -2.75 8.56 -5.39
C HIS A 56 -3.08 8.08 -3.98
N GLU A 57 -3.46 6.82 -3.81
CA GLU A 57 -3.76 6.22 -2.50
C GLU A 57 -2.50 5.90 -1.70
N THR A 58 -1.36 5.76 -2.37
CA THR A 58 -0.07 5.69 -1.67
C THR A 58 0.33 7.05 -1.09
N VAL A 59 -0.12 8.14 -1.74
CA VAL A 59 0.08 9.53 -1.31
C VAL A 59 -0.91 9.92 -0.21
N ASP A 60 -2.16 9.45 -0.27
CA ASP A 60 -3.19 9.67 0.74
C ASP A 60 -3.90 8.35 1.13
N PRO A 61 -3.30 7.54 2.03
CA PRO A 61 -3.86 6.26 2.44
C PRO A 61 -5.13 6.40 3.29
N GLU A 62 -5.32 7.54 3.97
CA GLU A 62 -6.47 7.75 4.84
C GLU A 62 -7.76 7.82 4.04
N SER A 63 -7.70 8.35 2.81
CA SER A 63 -8.83 8.39 1.87
C SER A 63 -9.44 7.01 1.54
N VAL A 64 -8.70 5.93 1.78
CA VAL A 64 -9.12 4.54 1.54
C VAL A 64 -9.12 3.68 2.81
N GLY A 65 -9.11 4.31 3.99
CA GLY A 65 -9.16 3.61 5.27
C GLY A 65 -7.86 2.87 5.61
N LEU A 66 -6.73 3.34 5.08
CA LEU A 66 -5.39 2.85 5.39
C LEU A 66 -4.60 3.89 6.19
N ARG A 67 -3.64 3.44 6.99
CA ARG A 67 -2.76 4.33 7.75
C ARG A 67 -1.34 3.80 7.77
N TRP A 68 -0.38 4.68 7.51
CA TRP A 68 1.03 4.41 7.75
C TRP A 68 1.33 4.45 9.25
N VAL A 69 1.90 3.37 9.78
CA VAL A 69 2.40 3.30 11.14
C VAL A 69 3.88 2.96 11.12
N ARG A 70 4.63 3.50 12.07
CA ARG A 70 5.99 3.01 12.30
C ARG A 70 5.93 1.69 13.07
N SER A 71 6.72 0.72 12.62
CA SER A 71 6.85 -0.60 13.25
C SER A 71 7.64 -0.58 14.54
#